data_AF-A0AA51R4M0-F1
#
_entry.id   AF-A0AA51R4M0-F1
#
_cell.length_a   1.000
_cell.length_b   1.000
_cell.length_c   1.000
_cell.angle_alpha   90.00
_cell.angle_beta   90.00
_cell.angle_gamma   90.00
#
_symmetry.space_group_name_H-M   'P 1'
#
loop_
_entity.id
_entity.type
_entity.pdbx_description
1 polymer ?
#
loop_
_entity_poly.entity_id
_entity_poly.type
_entity_poly.pdbx_seq_one_letter_code
_entity_poly.pdbx_strand_id
1 'polypeptide(L)' 'MKQILIVEDDGDIQELLQNFLEDVGYYVNLAGDGVEVITHFRKGDY' A
#
# COMPACT_ATOMS: atom_id res chain seq x y z
N MET A 1 -12.93 -8.55 -2.28
CA MET A 1 -11.95 -7.70 -2.98
C MET A 1 -10.57 -8.08 -2.47
N LYS A 2 -9.55 -8.11 -3.33
CA LYS A 2 -8.18 -8.39 -2.89
C LYS A 2 -7.55 -7.07 -2.47
N GLN A 3 -6.92 -7.08 -1.31
CA GLN A 3 -6.24 -5.93 -0.76
C GLN A 3 -4.71 -6.13 -0.96
N ILE A 4 -3.96 -5.03 -1.08
CA ILE A 4 -2.51 -5.02 -1.33
C ILE A 4 -1.87 -3.97 -0.40
N LEU A 5 -0.80 -4.34 0.31
CA LEU A 5 0.07 -3.41 1.04
C LEU A 5 1.33 -3.14 0.22
N ILE A 6 1.57 -1.88 -0.13
CA ILE A 6 2.75 -1.42 -0.86
C ILE A 6 3.74 -0.80 0.13
N VAL A 7 5.02 -1.16 -0.02
CA VAL A 7 6.12 -0.62 0.76
C VAL A 7 7.08 0.08 -0.18
N GLU A 8 7.14 1.41 -0.09
CA GLU A 8 7.90 2.24 -1.03
C GLU A 8 8.24 3.56 -0.34
N ASP A 9 9.50 4.01 -0.39
CA ASP A 9 9.95 5.21 0.34
C ASP A 9 9.73 6.52 -0.41
N ASP A 10 9.51 6.45 -1.72
CA ASP A 10 9.17 7.60 -2.56
C ASP A 10 7.64 7.78 -2.71
N GLY A 11 7.13 8.93 -2.26
CA GLY A 11 5.71 9.25 -2.30
C GLY A 11 5.13 9.36 -3.72
N ASP A 12 5.91 9.81 -4.70
CA ASP A 12 5.45 9.89 -6.09
C ASP A 12 5.25 8.49 -6.69
N ILE A 13 6.09 7.53 -6.30
CA ILE A 13 5.98 6.13 -6.71
C ILE A 13 4.79 5.45 -6.01
N GLN A 14 4.57 5.73 -4.72
CA GLN A 14 3.40 5.24 -4.00
C GLN A 14 2.08 5.64 -4.68
N GLU A 15 1.93 6.92 -5.03
CA GLU A 15 0.72 7.44 -5.68
C GLU A 15 0.53 6.81 -7.08
N LEU A 16 1.61 6.66 -7.85
CA LEU A 16 1.57 6.00 -9.15
C LEU A 16 1.06 4.55 -9.05
N LEU A 17 1.58 3.78 -8.10
CA LEU A 17 1.20 2.38 -7.91
C LEU A 17 -0.22 2.23 -7.36
N GLN A 18 -0.62 3.09 -6.41
CA GLN A 18 -1.98 3.12 -5.88
C GLN A 18 -2.99 3.34 -7.01
N ASN A 19 -2.81 4.39 -7.80
CA ASN A 19 -3.70 4.72 -8.91
C ASN A 19 -3.85 3.55 -9.91
N PHE A 20 -2.74 2.89 -10.27
CA PHE A 20 -2.76 1.79 -11.22
C PHE A 20 -3.50 0.55 -10.69
N LEU A 21 -3.32 0.22 -9.40
CA LEU A 21 -3.90 -0.98 -8.80
C LEU A 21 -5.37 -0.77 -8.41
N GLU A 22 -5.72 0.43 -7.94
CA GLU A 22 -7.11 0.78 -7.64
C GLU A 22 -7.96 0.85 -8.93
N ASP A 23 -7.42 1.35 -10.04
CA ASP A 23 -8.11 1.37 -11.35
C ASP A 23 -8.51 -0.03 -11.84
N VAL A 24 -7.71 -1.06 -11.51
CA VAL A 24 -8.00 -2.46 -11.84
C VAL A 24 -8.74 -3.22 -10.72
N GLY A 25 -9.20 -2.51 -9.69
CA GLY A 25 -10.12 -3.03 -8.67
C GLY A 25 -9.48 -3.66 -7.43
N TYR A 26 -8.20 -3.39 -7.17
CA TYR A 26 -7.59 -3.69 -5.87
C TYR A 26 -7.87 -2.57 -4.86
N TYR A 27 -7.75 -2.92 -3.58
CA TYR A 27 -7.71 -1.93 -2.52
C TYR A 27 -6.27 -1.84 -2.02
N VAL A 28 -5.71 -0.64 -1.98
CA VAL A 28 -4.29 -0.43 -1.70
C VAL A 28 -4.13 0.25 -0.35
N ASN A 29 -3.20 -0.26 0.47
CA ASN A 29 -2.64 0.43 1.62
C ASN A 29 -1.17 0.74 1.33
N LEU A 30 -0.71 1.90 1.77
CA LEU A 30 0.65 2.39 1.54
C LEU A 30 1.42 2.43 2.86
N ALA A 31 2.72 2.20 2.79
CA ALA A 31 3.66 2.39 3.89
C ALA A 31 4.99 2.91 3.37
N GLY A 32 5.48 4.01 3.95
CA GLY A 32 6.73 4.68 3.57
C GLY A 32 7.97 4.06 4.21
N ASP A 33 7.81 3.29 5.27
CA ASP A 33 8.92 2.68 5.98
C ASP A 33 8.57 1.33 6.64
N GLY A 34 9.59 0.65 7.17
CA GLY A 34 9.42 -0.65 7.80
C GLY A 34 8.58 -0.64 9.08
N VAL A 35 8.55 0.47 9.83
CA VAL A 35 7.75 0.60 11.07
C VAL A 35 6.27 0.72 10.71
N GLU A 36 5.94 1.51 9.70
CA GLU A 36 4.59 1.62 9.15
C GLU A 36 4.10 0.27 8.62
N VAL A 37 4.92 -0.44 7.83
CA VAL A 37 4.57 -1.77 7.30
C VAL A 37 4.26 -2.77 8.41
N ILE A 38 5.11 -2.86 9.43
CA ILE A 38 4.89 -3.78 10.54
C ILE A 38 3.60 -3.42 11.28
N THR A 39 3.28 -2.13 11.38
CA THR A 39 2.04 -1.66 12.00
C THR A 39 0.82 -2.07 11.18
N HIS A 40 0.81 -1.83 9.86
CA HIS A 40 -0.26 -2.24 8.95
C HIS A 40 -0.45 -3.75 8.91
N PHE A 41 0.66 -4.50 8.79
CA PHE A 41 0.64 -5.96 8.75
C PHE A 41 0.03 -6.55 10.04
N ARG A 42 0.40 -6.03 11.21
CA ARG A 42 -0.15 -6.48 12.50
C ARG A 42 -1.64 -6.17 12.67
N LYS A 43 -2.14 -5.11 12.04
CA LYS A 43 -3.56 -4.74 12.07
C LYS A 43 -4.42 -5.56 11.10
N GLY A 44 -3.81 -6.23 10.13
CA GLY A 44 -4.54 -6.86 9.03
C GLY A 44 -5.02 -5.84 7.98
N ASP A 45 -4.42 -4.64 7.98
CA ASP A 45 -4.73 -3.57 7.04
C ASP A 45 -3.98 -3.84 5.73
N TYR A 46 -4.37 -4.88 5.00
CA TYR A 46 -3.80 -5.24 3.70
C TYR A 46 -4.72 -6.12 2.91
#